data_AF-A0A7X6WLJ9-F1
#
_entry.id   AF-A0A7X6WLJ9-F1
#
_cell.length_a   1.000
_cell.length_b   1.000
_cell.length_c   1.000
_cell.angle_alpha   90.00
_cell.angle_beta   90.00
_cell.angle_gamma   90.00
#
_symmetry.space_group_name_H-M   'P 1'
#
loop_
_entity.id
_entity.type
_entity.pdbx_description
1 polymer ?
#
loop_
_entity_poly.entity_id
_entity_poly.type
_entity_poly.pdbx_seq_one_letter_code
_entity_poly.pdbx_strand_id
1 'polypeptide(L)'
;MKKPYIGVSIEQNSMAAYLQVETDVEDNYQVDIQELFEMALERLQEKGVKYGIDEASVRDAVSVRRGEKVLVAVGKPVEEGKDAIITYHYLSDKEKAGRPQEREDGTVDFWDLNLINNVRAGDILATKTPSVSGSPGITVTGQIIKPKPVKNPSLRRGKNTSLENNGLKLVATRDGHVVTTADGVISVLPVLTVNGNVDVATGNISFIGDIVIQGSVKPGFAVRAEKNIEVMGNVEGGSLLAGGSITVRGGIIGQGKHRVVAGGNLSARFIENGMVQAKGDILINDAILNSIVIAGGRIQVEGRRGTIVGGETRATLEIIAKNIGSPLTPLTQLEVG
;
A
#
# COMPACT_ATOMS: atom_id res chain seq x y z
N MET A 1 -30.76 -43.93 59.63
CA MET A 1 -30.41 -42.49 59.57
C MET A 1 -30.07 -42.17 58.12
N LYS A 2 -30.93 -41.42 57.43
CA LYS A 2 -30.66 -40.99 56.06
C LYS A 2 -29.72 -39.79 56.13
N LYS A 3 -28.54 -39.94 55.51
CA LYS A 3 -27.57 -38.84 55.40
C LYS A 3 -28.17 -37.74 54.49
N PRO A 4 -27.87 -36.46 54.75
CA PRO A 4 -28.25 -35.38 53.84
C PRO A 4 -27.70 -35.65 52.44
N TYR A 5 -28.52 -35.43 51.41
CA TYR A 5 -28.10 -35.59 50.02
C TYR A 5 -27.34 -34.34 49.58
N ILE A 6 -26.05 -34.51 49.25
CA ILE A 6 -25.22 -33.46 48.68
C ILE A 6 -24.87 -33.87 47.24
N GLY A 7 -25.62 -33.30 46.31
CA GLY A 7 -25.40 -33.40 44.87
C GLY A 7 -24.44 -32.32 44.41
N VAL A 8 -23.43 -32.71 43.61
CA VAL A 8 -22.55 -31.77 42.91
C VAL A 8 -22.65 -32.06 41.42
N SER A 9 -22.93 -31.04 40.63
CA SER A 9 -22.94 -31.12 39.17
C SER A 9 -22.03 -30.07 38.57
N ILE A 10 -21.14 -30.48 37.67
CA ILE A 10 -20.26 -29.59 36.90
C ILE A 10 -20.86 -29.44 35.51
N GLU A 11 -20.87 -28.23 34.96
CA GLU A 11 -21.28 -28.00 33.58
C GLU A 11 -20.37 -28.72 32.56
N GLN A 12 -20.90 -29.02 31.37
CA GLN A 12 -20.13 -29.70 30.32
C GLN A 12 -18.85 -28.93 29.91
N ASN A 13 -18.88 -27.60 29.96
CA ASN A 13 -17.73 -26.73 29.68
C ASN A 13 -16.72 -26.67 30.85
N SER A 14 -17.01 -27.30 31.99
CA SER A 14 -16.24 -27.23 33.24
C SER A 14 -15.97 -25.80 33.74
N MET A 15 -16.81 -24.83 33.39
CA MET A 15 -16.68 -23.42 33.81
C MET A 15 -17.50 -23.08 35.05
N ALA A 16 -18.47 -23.91 35.41
CA ALA A 16 -19.32 -23.71 36.57
C ALA A 16 -19.55 -25.05 37.31
N ALA A 17 -19.57 -24.99 38.63
CA ALA A 17 -20.00 -26.10 39.48
C ALA A 17 -21.16 -25.66 40.36
N TYR A 18 -22.15 -26.55 40.48
CA TYR A 18 -23.35 -26.33 41.26
C TYR A 18 -23.45 -27.33 42.39
N LEU A 19 -23.94 -26.86 43.53
CA LEU A 19 -24.22 -27.66 44.72
C LEU A 19 -25.73 -27.72 44.92
N GLN A 20 -26.23 -28.92 45.20
CA GLN A 20 -27.62 -29.17 45.55
C GLN A 20 -27.64 -29.90 46.89
N VAL A 21 -28.29 -29.33 47.88
CA VAL A 21 -28.40 -29.90 49.22
C VAL A 21 -29.87 -30.16 49.53
N GLU A 22 -30.20 -31.43 49.77
CA GLU A 22 -31.54 -31.88 50.15
C GLU A 22 -31.46 -32.63 51.49
N THR A 23 -32.39 -32.30 52.37
CA THR A 23 -32.54 -32.97 53.66
C THR A 23 -33.98 -33.45 53.80
N ASP A 24 -34.19 -34.74 54.09
CA ASP A 24 -35.52 -35.26 54.43
C ASP A 24 -35.98 -34.60 55.73
N VAL A 25 -37.00 -33.74 55.63
CA VAL A 25 -37.47 -32.82 56.70
C VAL A 25 -38.24 -33.55 57.81
N GLU A 26 -38.31 -34.88 57.79
CA GLU A 26 -39.17 -35.66 58.71
C GLU A 26 -38.51 -36.06 60.03
N ASP A 27 -37.18 -35.96 60.17
CA ASP A 27 -36.51 -36.22 61.44
C ASP A 27 -35.79 -34.98 61.95
N ASN A 28 -35.90 -34.75 63.26
CA ASN A 28 -35.37 -33.65 64.07
C ASN A 28 -33.82 -33.59 64.12
N TYR A 29 -33.18 -33.68 62.95
CA TYR A 29 -31.75 -33.78 62.76
C TYR A 29 -31.16 -32.36 62.74
N GLN A 30 -30.71 -31.89 63.89
CA GLN A 30 -29.86 -30.72 64.00
C GLN A 30 -28.45 -31.08 63.50
N VAL A 31 -28.28 -31.24 62.18
CA VAL A 31 -26.93 -31.26 61.61
C VAL A 31 -26.38 -29.84 61.71
N ASP A 32 -25.19 -29.72 62.31
CA ASP A 32 -24.47 -28.45 62.39
C ASP A 32 -24.23 -27.92 60.97
N ILE A 33 -24.50 -26.64 60.76
CA ILE A 33 -24.26 -25.96 59.49
C ILE A 33 -22.77 -26.03 59.13
N GLN A 34 -21.90 -26.03 60.14
CA GLN A 34 -20.46 -26.15 59.94
C GLN A 34 -20.07 -27.55 59.42
N GLU A 35 -20.67 -28.61 59.97
CA GLU A 35 -20.44 -30.00 59.52
C GLU A 35 -20.94 -30.21 58.07
N LEU A 36 -22.11 -29.65 57.73
CA LEU A 36 -22.65 -29.67 56.35
C LEU A 36 -21.77 -28.90 55.36
N PHE A 37 -21.21 -27.78 55.78
CA PHE A 37 -20.30 -26.97 54.96
C PHE A 37 -19.01 -27.75 54.65
N GLU A 38 -18.43 -28.43 55.64
CA GLU A 38 -17.24 -29.27 55.46
C GLU A 38 -17.53 -30.45 54.53
N MET A 39 -18.66 -31.15 54.75
CA MET A 39 -19.11 -32.23 53.87
C MET A 39 -19.34 -31.75 52.42
N ALA A 40 -19.86 -30.53 52.23
CA ALA A 40 -20.06 -29.94 50.91
C ALA A 40 -18.73 -29.63 50.20
N LEU A 41 -17.76 -29.09 50.93
CA LEU A 41 -16.41 -28.82 50.40
C LEU A 41 -15.67 -30.12 50.03
N GLU A 42 -15.73 -31.15 50.89
CA GLU A 42 -15.18 -32.47 50.58
C GLU A 42 -15.83 -33.04 49.32
N ARG A 43 -17.15 -32.95 49.20
CA ARG A 43 -17.88 -33.46 48.05
C ARG A 43 -17.54 -32.72 46.75
N LEU A 44 -17.32 -31.40 46.83
CA LEU A 44 -16.84 -30.59 45.71
C LEU A 44 -15.44 -31.04 45.27
N GLN A 45 -14.53 -31.28 46.21
CA GLN A 45 -13.18 -31.78 45.93
C GLN A 45 -13.20 -33.20 45.34
N GLU A 46 -13.98 -34.13 45.91
CA GLU A 46 -14.17 -35.49 45.39
C GLU A 46 -14.66 -35.51 43.94
N LYS A 47 -15.53 -34.55 43.60
CA LYS A 47 -16.06 -34.37 42.25
C LYS A 47 -15.12 -33.60 41.33
N GLY A 48 -13.96 -33.21 41.83
CA GLY A 48 -12.86 -32.63 41.06
C GLY A 48 -12.89 -31.11 40.96
N VAL A 49 -13.71 -30.40 41.75
CA VAL A 49 -13.71 -28.93 41.82
C VAL A 49 -12.50 -28.47 42.66
N LYS A 50 -11.61 -27.70 42.05
CA LYS A 50 -10.31 -27.27 42.60
C LYS A 50 -10.06 -25.77 42.52
N TYR A 51 -10.85 -25.03 41.73
CA TYR A 51 -10.65 -23.61 41.49
C TYR A 51 -11.97 -22.84 41.55
N GLY A 52 -11.89 -21.61 42.05
CA GLY A 52 -12.99 -20.64 41.97
C GLY A 52 -14.18 -20.94 42.86
N ILE A 53 -14.00 -21.73 43.93
CA ILE A 53 -15.03 -22.02 44.93
C ILE A 53 -15.36 -20.73 45.69
N ASP A 54 -16.63 -20.37 45.70
CA ASP A 54 -17.15 -19.28 46.51
C ASP A 54 -17.75 -19.84 47.79
N GLU A 55 -16.98 -19.75 48.87
CA GLU A 55 -17.37 -20.27 50.19
C GLU A 55 -18.66 -19.63 50.72
N ALA A 56 -18.96 -18.38 50.37
CA ALA A 56 -20.20 -17.73 50.78
C ALA A 56 -21.42 -18.41 50.14
N SER A 57 -21.38 -18.63 48.82
CA SER A 57 -22.42 -19.36 48.10
C SER A 57 -22.58 -20.81 48.59
N VAL A 58 -21.49 -21.47 48.99
CA VAL A 58 -21.55 -22.80 49.61
C VAL A 58 -22.27 -22.74 50.96
N ARG A 59 -21.93 -21.76 51.83
CA ARG A 59 -22.59 -21.55 53.13
C ARG A 59 -24.07 -21.26 53.00
N ASP A 60 -24.45 -20.46 52.01
CA ASP A 60 -25.84 -20.13 51.73
C ASP A 60 -26.61 -21.37 51.25
N ALA A 61 -26.02 -22.16 50.35
CA ALA A 61 -26.62 -23.40 49.84
C ALA A 61 -26.91 -24.43 50.96
N VAL A 62 -25.97 -24.62 51.89
CA VAL A 62 -26.14 -25.55 53.02
C VAL A 62 -27.08 -25.03 54.12
N SER A 63 -27.29 -23.70 54.19
CA SER A 63 -28.18 -23.07 55.17
C SER A 63 -29.64 -23.06 54.70
N VAL A 64 -29.85 -22.79 53.41
CA VAL A 64 -31.19 -22.61 52.82
C VAL A 64 -31.84 -23.97 52.48
N ARG A 65 -31.07 -25.00 52.13
CA ARG A 65 -31.50 -26.41 52.00
C ARG A 65 -32.75 -26.63 51.11
N ARG A 66 -32.91 -25.82 50.05
CA ARG A 66 -34.10 -25.81 49.19
C ARG A 66 -34.15 -26.91 48.12
N GLY A 67 -33.11 -27.75 48.01
CA GLY A 67 -32.96 -28.69 46.89
C GLY A 67 -32.71 -28.01 45.54
N GLU A 68 -32.44 -26.70 45.53
CA GLU A 68 -32.08 -25.97 44.33
C GLU A 68 -30.58 -26.08 44.03
N LYS A 69 -30.21 -25.98 42.75
CA LYS A 69 -28.82 -25.94 42.32
C LYS A 69 -28.26 -24.54 42.50
N VAL A 70 -27.34 -24.38 43.46
CA VAL A 70 -26.65 -23.11 43.72
C VAL A 70 -25.30 -23.12 43.02
N LEU A 71 -24.97 -22.06 42.29
CA LEU A 71 -23.64 -21.88 41.69
C LEU A 71 -22.63 -21.64 42.80
N VAL A 72 -21.67 -22.56 42.98
CA VAL A 72 -20.71 -22.53 44.09
C VAL A 72 -19.26 -22.45 43.65
N ALA A 73 -18.96 -22.66 42.36
CA ALA A 73 -17.64 -22.41 41.84
C ALA A 73 -17.68 -21.90 40.39
N VAL A 74 -16.81 -20.96 40.06
CA VAL A 74 -16.70 -20.34 38.72
C VAL A 74 -15.26 -20.36 38.24
N GLY A 75 -15.03 -20.92 37.05
CA GLY A 75 -13.73 -20.90 36.38
C GLY A 75 -13.38 -19.51 35.85
N LYS A 76 -12.10 -19.25 35.62
CA LYS A 76 -11.65 -18.03 34.94
C LYS A 76 -11.74 -18.24 33.42
N PRO A 77 -12.54 -17.46 32.68
CA PRO A 77 -12.62 -17.61 31.23
C PRO A 77 -11.28 -17.28 30.57
N VAL A 78 -11.01 -17.93 29.44
CA VAL A 78 -9.85 -17.61 28.60
C VAL A 78 -10.08 -16.27 27.90
N GLU A 79 -9.07 -15.41 27.89
CA GLU A 79 -9.10 -14.17 27.12
C GLU A 79 -8.35 -14.41 25.81
N GLU A 80 -9.05 -14.33 24.68
CA GLU A 80 -8.44 -14.53 23.36
C GLU A 80 -7.52 -13.35 22.99
N GLY A 81 -6.41 -13.67 22.34
CA GLY A 81 -5.50 -12.67 21.81
C GLY A 81 -6.02 -12.00 20.53
N LYS A 82 -5.35 -10.92 20.11
CA LYS A 82 -5.62 -10.24 18.84
C LYS A 82 -4.43 -10.40 17.90
N ASP A 83 -4.71 -10.78 16.66
CA ASP A 83 -3.70 -10.87 15.59
C ASP A 83 -3.11 -9.48 15.27
N ALA A 84 -1.84 -9.45 14.86
CA ALA A 84 -1.25 -8.25 14.31
C ALA A 84 -1.79 -7.97 12.91
N ILE A 85 -2.12 -6.71 12.63
CA ILE A 85 -2.70 -6.26 11.36
C ILE A 85 -1.70 -5.35 10.67
N ILE A 86 -1.44 -5.60 9.38
CA ILE A 86 -0.67 -4.69 8.53
C ILE A 86 -1.65 -3.89 7.68
N THR A 87 -1.60 -2.56 7.81
CA THR A 87 -2.36 -1.60 7.01
C THR A 87 -1.42 -0.97 5.98
N TYR A 88 -1.75 -1.11 4.70
CA TYR A 88 -1.00 -0.49 3.61
C TYR A 88 -1.67 0.83 3.22
N HIS A 89 -0.92 1.92 3.29
CA HIS A 89 -1.43 3.28 3.05
C HIS A 89 -1.33 3.71 1.58
N TYR A 90 -0.54 3.00 0.77
CA TYR A 90 -0.44 3.22 -0.69
C TYR A 90 -1.49 2.44 -1.51
N LEU A 91 -2.29 1.60 -0.84
CA LEU A 91 -3.42 0.88 -1.46
C LEU A 91 -4.75 1.63 -1.29
N SER A 92 -4.74 2.72 -0.51
CA SER A 92 -5.90 3.53 -0.15
C SER A 92 -6.31 4.45 -1.30
N ASP A 93 -7.02 3.86 -2.27
CA ASP A 93 -7.96 4.47 -3.24
C ASP A 93 -8.27 3.49 -4.39
N LYS A 94 -7.65 2.30 -4.41
CA LYS A 94 -7.86 1.29 -5.46
C LYS A 94 -9.23 0.59 -5.42
N GLU A 95 -9.98 0.71 -4.33
CA GLU A 95 -11.41 0.34 -4.33
C GLU A 95 -12.32 1.45 -4.91
N LYS A 96 -11.77 2.65 -5.20
CA LYS A 96 -12.47 3.75 -5.89
C LYS A 96 -11.97 3.99 -7.33
N ALA A 97 -10.73 3.62 -7.65
CA ALA A 97 -10.07 3.92 -8.93
C ALA A 97 -10.30 2.90 -10.06
N GLY A 98 -11.38 2.11 -10.00
CA GLY A 98 -11.87 1.33 -11.13
C GLY A 98 -12.88 2.08 -12.00
N ARG A 99 -13.16 3.35 -11.67
CA ARG A 99 -14.04 4.21 -12.46
C ARG A 99 -13.18 5.23 -13.20
N PRO A 100 -13.24 5.28 -14.53
CA PRO A 100 -12.61 6.37 -15.27
C PRO A 100 -13.11 7.70 -14.71
N GLN A 101 -12.20 8.66 -14.52
CA GLN A 101 -12.56 9.96 -13.95
C GLN A 101 -13.59 10.62 -14.87
N GLU A 102 -14.81 10.82 -14.37
CA GLU A 102 -15.77 11.74 -14.98
C GLU A 102 -15.22 13.15 -14.81
N ARG A 103 -14.95 13.82 -15.94
CA ARG A 103 -14.68 15.25 -15.95
C ARG A 103 -15.96 16.00 -15.55
N GLU A 104 -15.83 17.26 -15.13
CA GLU A 104 -16.98 18.13 -14.76
C GLU A 104 -18.01 18.29 -15.90
N ASP A 105 -17.65 17.95 -17.13
CA ASP A 105 -18.50 17.96 -18.32
C ASP A 105 -19.20 16.62 -18.62
N GLY A 106 -19.05 15.60 -17.76
CA GLY A 106 -19.63 14.27 -17.94
C GLY A 106 -18.92 13.40 -18.98
N THR A 107 -17.76 13.82 -19.51
CA THR A 107 -16.93 12.97 -20.35
C THR A 107 -16.00 12.10 -19.51
N VAL A 108 -15.96 10.82 -19.90
CA VAL A 108 -15.21 9.78 -19.20
C VAL A 108 -13.78 9.75 -19.75
N ASP A 109 -12.79 10.04 -18.92
CA ASP A 109 -11.39 10.04 -19.33
C ASP A 109 -10.84 8.60 -19.38
N PHE A 110 -10.95 7.95 -20.54
CA PHE A 110 -10.39 6.61 -20.78
C PHE A 110 -8.85 6.60 -20.87
N TRP A 111 -8.17 7.75 -20.66
CA TRP A 111 -6.74 7.90 -20.90
C TRP A 111 -5.88 7.88 -19.62
N ASP A 112 -6.45 8.19 -18.46
CA ASP A 112 -5.73 8.19 -17.17
C ASP A 112 -6.10 6.94 -16.35
N LEU A 113 -5.37 5.84 -16.57
CA LEU A 113 -5.56 4.61 -15.80
C LEU A 113 -5.01 4.69 -14.36
N ASN A 114 -4.31 5.78 -14.00
CA ASN A 114 -3.77 6.08 -12.67
C ASN A 114 -3.21 4.87 -11.90
N LEU A 115 -2.52 3.98 -12.63
CA LEU A 115 -2.04 2.67 -12.14
C LEU A 115 -0.84 2.79 -11.18
N ILE A 116 -0.19 3.95 -11.16
CA ILE A 116 1.11 4.16 -10.52
C ILE A 116 0.93 4.81 -9.14
N ASN A 117 1.30 4.07 -8.10
CA ASN A 117 1.28 4.56 -6.72
C ASN A 117 2.51 5.41 -6.43
N ASN A 118 2.44 6.70 -6.77
CA ASN A 118 3.48 7.69 -6.48
C ASN A 118 3.60 7.96 -4.97
N VAL A 119 4.82 7.98 -4.43
CA VAL A 119 5.12 8.26 -3.02
C VAL A 119 6.36 9.14 -2.88
N ARG A 120 6.35 10.06 -1.92
CA ARG A 120 7.48 10.94 -1.60
C ARG A 120 8.33 10.37 -0.47
N ALA A 121 9.58 10.81 -0.41
CA ALA A 121 10.43 10.53 0.74
C ALA A 121 9.75 11.03 2.03
N GLY A 122 9.67 10.15 3.04
CA GLY A 122 8.98 10.40 4.31
C GLY A 122 7.56 9.84 4.37
N ASP A 123 6.95 9.46 3.25
CA ASP A 123 5.60 8.91 3.25
C ASP A 123 5.54 7.56 3.97
N ILE A 124 4.48 7.37 4.75
CA ILE A 124 4.20 6.10 5.42
C ILE A 124 3.60 5.15 4.40
N LEU A 125 4.28 4.04 4.13
CA LEU A 125 3.83 3.02 3.19
C LEU A 125 2.94 1.98 3.87
N ALA A 126 3.33 1.54 5.06
CA ALA A 126 2.59 0.55 5.82
C ALA A 126 2.76 0.73 7.33
N THR A 127 1.72 0.40 8.09
CA THR A 127 1.75 0.37 9.55
C THR A 127 1.31 -0.99 10.06
N LYS A 128 2.00 -1.50 11.07
CA LYS A 128 1.65 -2.73 11.77
C LYS A 128 1.05 -2.39 13.12
N THR A 129 -0.18 -2.83 13.35
CA THR A 129 -0.79 -2.90 14.67
C THR A 129 -0.27 -4.17 15.35
N PRO A 130 0.41 -4.07 16.51
CA PRO A 130 1.00 -5.23 17.17
C PRO A 130 -0.06 -6.22 17.66
N SER A 131 0.29 -7.51 17.70
CA SER A 131 -0.57 -8.55 18.26
C SER A 131 -0.65 -8.43 19.78
N VAL A 132 -1.79 -8.79 20.36
CA VAL A 132 -2.00 -8.85 21.81
C VAL A 132 -2.13 -10.31 22.21
N SER A 133 -1.26 -10.80 23.09
CA SER A 133 -1.36 -12.17 23.61
C SER A 133 -2.62 -12.33 24.46
N GLY A 134 -3.32 -13.45 24.29
CA GLY A 134 -4.41 -13.82 25.19
C GLY A 134 -3.92 -14.26 26.57
N SER A 135 -4.84 -14.30 27.53
CA SER A 135 -4.59 -14.77 28.90
C SER A 135 -5.16 -16.18 29.10
N PRO A 136 -4.41 -17.13 29.68
CA PRO A 136 -4.95 -18.46 29.98
C PRO A 136 -6.15 -18.40 30.92
N GLY A 137 -7.19 -19.18 30.60
CA GLY A 137 -8.30 -19.47 31.50
C GLY A 137 -8.00 -20.66 32.39
N ILE A 138 -8.83 -20.87 33.41
CA ILE A 138 -8.77 -22.04 34.29
C ILE A 138 -10.19 -22.54 34.58
N THR A 139 -10.46 -23.81 34.34
CA THR A 139 -11.75 -24.45 34.65
C THR A 139 -11.93 -24.59 36.16
N VAL A 140 -13.16 -24.86 36.62
CA VAL A 140 -13.41 -25.20 38.03
C VAL A 140 -12.67 -26.48 38.45
N THR A 141 -12.31 -27.34 37.49
CA THR A 141 -11.52 -28.56 37.71
C THR A 141 -10.01 -28.35 37.78
N GLY A 142 -9.54 -27.11 37.59
CA GLY A 142 -8.13 -26.74 37.63
C GLY A 142 -7.37 -26.99 36.32
N GLN A 143 -8.05 -27.29 35.21
CA GLN A 143 -7.43 -27.42 33.90
C GLN A 143 -7.20 -26.04 33.27
N ILE A 144 -6.00 -25.82 32.74
CA ILE A 144 -5.63 -24.57 32.06
C ILE A 144 -6.16 -24.60 30.63
N ILE A 145 -6.95 -23.58 30.27
CA ILE A 145 -7.42 -23.35 28.90
C ILE A 145 -6.48 -22.35 28.25
N LYS A 146 -5.71 -22.79 27.24
CA LYS A 146 -4.77 -21.92 26.51
C LYS A 146 -5.51 -21.08 25.46
N PRO A 147 -5.17 -19.79 25.31
CA PRO A 147 -5.72 -18.96 24.24
C PRO A 147 -5.20 -19.41 22.88
N LYS A 148 -5.88 -19.02 21.80
CA LYS A 148 -5.42 -19.31 20.45
C LYS A 148 -4.09 -18.61 20.15
N PRO A 149 -3.20 -19.24 19.37
CA PRO A 149 -1.96 -18.59 18.94
C PRO A 149 -2.30 -17.39 18.04
N VAL A 150 -1.75 -16.23 18.40
CA VAL A 150 -1.92 -15.01 17.60
C VAL A 150 -0.96 -14.97 16.44
N LYS A 151 -1.43 -14.48 15.28
CA LYS A 151 -0.60 -14.23 14.11
C LYS A 151 0.14 -12.91 14.29
N ASN A 152 1.43 -12.91 13.94
CA ASN A 152 2.28 -11.72 14.09
C ASN A 152 3.14 -11.46 12.83
N PRO A 153 2.52 -11.17 11.66
CA PRO A 153 3.27 -10.89 10.43
C PRO A 153 4.24 -9.71 10.62
N SER A 154 5.44 -9.82 10.05
CA SER A 154 6.46 -8.76 10.08
C SER A 154 6.39 -7.88 8.82
N LEU A 155 6.55 -6.56 8.98
CA LEU A 155 6.77 -5.68 7.84
C LEU A 155 8.12 -6.02 7.18
N ARG A 156 8.10 -6.33 5.88
CA ARG A 156 9.30 -6.62 5.10
C ARG A 156 9.71 -5.39 4.30
N ARG A 157 10.90 -4.89 4.58
CA ARG A 157 11.48 -3.75 3.85
C ARG A 157 12.23 -4.21 2.60
N GLY A 158 12.10 -3.42 1.55
CA GLY A 158 12.82 -3.57 0.30
C GLY A 158 13.73 -2.38 0.02
N LYS A 159 13.94 -2.07 -1.26
CA LYS A 159 14.79 -0.93 -1.68
C LYS A 159 14.08 0.39 -1.37
N ASN A 160 14.85 1.40 -0.95
CA ASN A 160 14.38 2.76 -0.66
C ASN A 160 13.23 2.83 0.36
N THR A 161 13.22 1.90 1.32
CA THR A 161 12.29 1.92 2.45
C THR A 161 13.04 1.73 3.77
N SER A 162 12.50 2.30 4.84
CA SER A 162 13.04 2.21 6.19
C SER A 162 11.98 1.69 7.16
N LEU A 163 12.39 0.83 8.10
CA LEU A 163 11.55 0.39 9.20
C LEU A 163 11.78 1.30 10.40
N GLU A 164 10.72 1.88 10.89
CA GLU A 164 10.71 2.76 12.05
C GLU A 164 9.83 2.20 13.17
N ASN A 165 9.90 2.80 14.35
CA ASN A 165 9.14 2.40 15.54
C ASN A 165 9.27 0.90 15.85
N ASN A 166 10.50 0.39 15.91
CA ASN A 166 10.79 -1.03 16.14
C ASN A 166 10.10 -1.98 15.15
N GLY A 167 9.92 -1.56 13.90
CA GLY A 167 9.31 -2.36 12.84
C GLY A 167 7.78 -2.28 12.80
N LEU A 168 7.19 -1.26 13.43
CA LEU A 168 5.75 -0.97 13.36
C LEU A 168 5.38 -0.04 12.21
N LYS A 169 6.34 0.72 11.67
CA LYS A 169 6.11 1.60 10.52
C LYS A 169 7.11 1.30 9.41
N LEU A 170 6.64 1.32 8.17
CA LEU A 170 7.48 1.29 6.98
C LEU A 170 7.31 2.63 6.25
N VAL A 171 8.41 3.34 6.05
CA VAL A 171 8.43 4.66 5.40
C VAL A 171 9.26 4.63 4.12
N ALA A 172 8.89 5.45 3.14
CA ALA A 172 9.68 5.68 1.94
C ALA A 172 10.90 6.55 2.27
N THR A 173 12.09 6.19 1.78
CA THR A 173 13.29 7.01 1.95
C THR A 173 13.65 7.83 0.71
N ARG A 174 12.93 7.62 -0.40
CA ARG A 174 13.11 8.34 -1.67
C ARG A 174 11.78 8.45 -2.39
N ASP A 175 11.66 9.45 -3.26
CA ASP A 175 10.53 9.59 -4.18
C ASP A 175 10.53 8.46 -5.22
N GLY A 176 9.35 7.99 -5.59
CA GLY A 176 9.18 7.00 -6.64
C GLY A 176 7.80 6.35 -6.65
N HIS A 177 7.70 5.13 -7.18
CA HIS A 177 6.49 4.33 -7.10
C HIS A 177 6.67 3.11 -6.21
N VAL A 178 5.60 2.71 -5.55
CA VAL A 178 5.60 1.54 -4.67
C VAL A 178 5.43 0.26 -5.49
N VAL A 179 6.33 -0.71 -5.25
CA VAL A 179 6.19 -2.09 -5.73
C VAL A 179 6.17 -3.05 -4.55
N THR A 180 5.29 -4.04 -4.64
CA THR A 180 5.17 -5.11 -3.63
C THR A 180 5.44 -6.44 -4.30
N THR A 181 6.39 -7.19 -3.79
CA THR A 181 6.70 -8.54 -4.29
C THR A 181 5.69 -9.56 -3.76
N ALA A 182 5.62 -10.75 -4.37
CA ALA A 182 4.71 -11.81 -3.93
C ALA A 182 4.97 -12.29 -2.48
N ASP A 183 6.21 -12.17 -2.01
CA ASP A 183 6.64 -12.44 -0.63
C ASP A 183 6.38 -11.28 0.35
N GLY A 184 5.76 -10.19 -0.11
CA GLY A 184 5.32 -9.06 0.71
C GLY A 184 6.40 -8.03 1.00
N VAL A 185 7.50 -8.01 0.24
CA VAL A 185 8.55 -6.99 0.36
C VAL A 185 8.10 -5.72 -0.36
N ILE A 186 8.07 -4.62 0.38
CA ILE A 186 7.70 -3.31 -0.18
C ILE A 186 8.97 -2.52 -0.51
N SER A 187 9.09 -2.14 -1.77
CA SER A 187 10.17 -1.27 -2.27
C SER A 187 9.60 -0.02 -2.92
N VAL A 188 10.40 1.04 -2.93
CA VAL A 188 10.12 2.24 -3.73
C VAL A 188 11.14 2.31 -4.85
N LEU A 189 10.66 2.43 -6.09
CA LEU A 189 11.51 2.54 -7.27
C LEU A 189 11.45 3.98 -7.81
N PRO A 190 12.59 4.69 -7.88
CA PRO A 190 12.64 6.08 -8.33
C PRO A 190 12.54 6.23 -9.86
N VAL A 191 12.66 5.12 -10.59
CA VAL A 191 12.58 5.06 -12.05
C VAL A 191 11.42 4.17 -12.44
N LEU A 192 10.55 4.65 -13.32
CA LEU A 192 9.47 3.90 -13.93
C LEU A 192 9.92 3.42 -15.32
N THR A 193 10.00 2.10 -15.51
CA THR A 193 10.34 1.52 -16.80
C THR A 193 9.09 0.97 -17.49
N VAL A 194 8.78 1.51 -18.66
CA VAL A 194 7.72 1.01 -19.55
C VAL A 194 8.34 0.05 -20.56
N ASN A 195 8.06 -1.23 -20.40
CA ASN A 195 8.53 -2.29 -21.30
C ASN A 195 7.65 -2.35 -22.55
N GLY A 196 7.83 -1.39 -23.45
CA GLY A 196 7.07 -1.31 -24.70
C GLY A 196 6.70 0.12 -25.07
N ASN A 197 5.64 0.25 -25.86
CA ASN A 197 5.13 1.54 -26.30
C ASN A 197 4.17 2.14 -25.27
N VAL A 198 4.10 3.47 -25.25
CA VAL A 198 2.99 4.17 -24.59
C VAL A 198 1.86 4.29 -25.61
N ASP A 199 0.82 3.49 -25.42
CA ASP A 199 -0.35 3.35 -26.29
C ASP A 199 -1.63 3.12 -25.47
N VAL A 200 -2.71 2.66 -26.11
CA VAL A 200 -4.02 2.43 -25.48
C VAL A 200 -3.93 1.47 -24.30
N ALA A 201 -3.01 0.49 -24.31
CA ALA A 201 -2.85 -0.46 -23.22
C ALA A 201 -2.20 0.17 -21.99
N THR A 202 -1.36 1.19 -22.20
CA THR A 202 -0.62 1.86 -21.12
C THR A 202 -1.35 3.11 -20.61
N GLY A 203 -2.01 3.85 -21.50
CA GLY A 203 -2.60 5.14 -21.20
C GLY A 203 -1.57 6.25 -21.05
N ASN A 204 -2.02 7.41 -20.58
CA ASN A 204 -1.13 8.50 -20.18
C ASN A 204 -0.35 8.12 -18.92
N ILE A 205 0.85 8.66 -18.79
CA ILE A 205 1.75 8.35 -17.68
C ILE A 205 2.10 9.65 -16.96
N SER A 206 1.91 9.67 -15.64
CA SER A 206 2.37 10.74 -14.76
C SER A 206 3.19 10.17 -13.60
N PHE A 207 4.45 10.59 -13.48
CA PHE A 207 5.38 10.04 -12.50
C PHE A 207 6.25 11.14 -11.85
N ILE A 208 6.44 11.05 -10.55
CA ILE A 208 7.26 12.01 -9.77
C ILE A 208 8.78 11.78 -9.91
N GLY A 209 9.18 10.66 -10.50
CA GLY A 209 10.57 10.30 -10.72
C GLY A 209 10.97 10.33 -12.18
N ASP A 210 11.97 9.51 -12.54
CA ASP A 210 12.44 9.36 -13.92
C ASP A 210 11.60 8.32 -14.66
N ILE A 211 11.27 8.57 -15.93
CA ILE A 211 10.56 7.61 -16.78
C ILE A 211 11.50 7.12 -17.88
N VAL A 212 11.55 5.80 -18.08
CA VAL A 212 12.27 5.15 -19.18
C VAL A 212 11.28 4.33 -20.01
N ILE A 213 11.13 4.67 -21.28
CA ILE A 213 10.25 3.99 -22.24
C ILE A 213 11.12 3.20 -23.20
N GLN A 214 11.02 1.87 -23.17
CA GLN A 214 11.80 0.99 -24.04
C GLN A 214 11.29 0.98 -25.50
N GLY A 215 10.06 1.41 -25.73
CA GLY A 215 9.47 1.57 -27.05
C GLY A 215 9.29 3.03 -27.47
N SER A 216 8.23 3.27 -28.23
CA SER A 216 7.83 4.58 -28.74
C SER A 216 6.60 5.14 -28.02
N VAL A 217 6.42 6.46 -28.05
CA VAL A 217 5.17 7.10 -27.62
C VAL A 217 4.27 7.27 -28.83
N LYS A 218 3.07 6.70 -28.76
CA LYS A 218 2.10 6.70 -29.87
C LYS A 218 1.27 7.98 -29.93
N PRO A 219 0.63 8.26 -31.08
CA PRO A 219 -0.11 9.49 -31.28
C PRO A 219 -1.25 9.65 -30.26
N GLY A 220 -1.37 10.86 -29.70
CA GLY A 220 -2.44 11.20 -28.75
C GLY A 220 -2.13 10.92 -27.28
N PHE A 221 -1.01 10.27 -26.96
CA PHE A 221 -0.63 9.97 -25.58
C PHE A 221 0.30 11.02 -24.99
N ALA A 222 0.21 11.20 -23.67
CA ALA A 222 1.01 12.13 -22.90
C ALA A 222 1.81 11.41 -21.81
N VAL A 223 3.09 11.79 -21.68
CA VAL A 223 4.00 11.30 -20.65
C VAL A 223 4.54 12.50 -19.88
N ARG A 224 4.33 12.51 -18.56
CA ARG A 224 4.74 13.57 -17.64
C ARG A 224 5.65 13.01 -16.56
N ALA A 225 6.84 13.58 -16.43
CA ALA A 225 7.79 13.27 -15.37
C ALA A 225 8.18 14.54 -14.62
N GLU A 226 8.24 14.52 -13.30
CA GLU A 226 8.84 15.64 -12.54
C GLU A 226 10.36 15.70 -12.75
N LYS A 227 11.00 14.56 -13.07
CA LYS A 227 12.45 14.47 -13.35
C LYS A 227 12.69 14.26 -14.84
N ASN A 228 13.42 13.21 -15.23
CA ASN A 228 13.84 13.00 -16.62
C ASN A 228 12.92 12.03 -17.36
N ILE A 229 12.88 12.15 -18.69
CA ILE A 229 12.22 11.18 -19.58
C ILE A 229 13.26 10.65 -20.57
N GLU A 230 13.43 9.34 -20.64
CA GLU A 230 14.19 8.66 -21.69
C GLU A 230 13.27 7.80 -22.55
N VAL A 231 13.30 7.98 -23.87
CA VAL A 231 12.55 7.20 -24.85
C VAL A 231 13.55 6.51 -25.79
N MET A 232 13.53 5.19 -25.82
CA MET A 232 14.42 4.39 -26.68
C MET A 232 13.94 4.37 -28.14
N GLY A 233 12.64 4.48 -28.37
CA GLY A 233 12.04 4.57 -29.70
C GLY A 233 11.83 6.00 -30.19
N ASN A 234 10.75 6.18 -30.96
CA ASN A 234 10.31 7.47 -31.50
C ASN A 234 9.21 8.09 -30.66
N VAL A 235 9.02 9.40 -30.80
CA VAL A 235 7.85 10.11 -30.30
C VAL A 235 7.00 10.47 -31.52
N GLU A 236 5.92 9.73 -31.73
CA GLU A 236 5.04 9.85 -32.90
C GLU A 236 3.76 10.54 -32.45
N GLY A 237 3.65 11.86 -32.60
CA GLY A 237 2.47 12.58 -32.13
C GLY A 237 2.18 12.41 -30.62
N GLY A 238 3.22 12.16 -29.81
CA GLY A 238 3.12 12.09 -28.36
C GLY A 238 3.51 13.40 -27.70
N SER A 239 2.92 13.72 -26.55
CA SER A 239 3.34 14.88 -25.74
C SER A 239 4.24 14.42 -24.60
N LEU A 240 5.40 15.06 -24.46
CA LEU A 240 6.34 14.79 -23.36
C LEU A 240 6.52 16.05 -22.54
N LEU A 241 6.38 15.93 -21.22
CA LEU A 241 6.64 17.02 -20.28
C LEU A 241 7.56 16.50 -19.18
N ALA A 242 8.79 17.01 -19.13
CA ALA A 242 9.75 16.67 -18.10
C ALA A 242 10.14 17.92 -17.30
N GLY A 243 10.15 17.84 -15.97
CA GLY A 243 10.75 18.88 -15.13
C GLY A 243 12.27 18.93 -15.26
N GLY A 244 12.89 17.80 -15.61
CA GLY A 244 14.31 17.68 -15.96
C GLY A 244 14.54 17.57 -17.47
N SER A 245 15.49 16.71 -17.87
CA SER A 245 15.91 16.55 -19.26
C SER A 245 15.10 15.48 -20.00
N ILE A 246 14.99 15.62 -21.33
CA ILE A 246 14.36 14.63 -22.21
C ILE A 246 15.40 14.06 -23.17
N THR A 247 15.50 12.75 -23.24
CA THR A 247 16.36 12.04 -24.19
C THR A 247 15.53 11.12 -25.06
N VAL A 248 15.51 11.36 -26.37
CA VAL A 248 14.85 10.50 -27.36
C VAL A 248 15.93 9.87 -28.24
N ARG A 249 16.13 8.56 -28.14
CA ARG A 249 17.13 7.86 -28.96
C ARG A 249 16.72 7.80 -30.43
N GLY A 250 15.42 7.76 -30.70
CA GLY A 250 14.84 7.88 -32.02
C GLY A 250 14.55 9.34 -32.42
N GLY A 251 13.53 9.51 -33.26
CA GLY A 251 13.09 10.82 -33.74
C GLY A 251 11.84 11.34 -33.03
N ILE A 252 11.67 12.66 -33.07
CA ILE A 252 10.45 13.36 -32.66
C ILE A 252 9.69 13.73 -33.93
N ILE A 253 8.54 13.11 -34.16
CA ILE A 253 7.69 13.35 -35.33
C ILE A 253 6.39 13.98 -34.82
N GLY A 254 6.30 15.30 -34.96
CA GLY A 254 5.11 16.05 -34.63
C GLY A 254 4.07 15.92 -35.74
N GLN A 255 2.82 15.70 -35.35
CA GLN A 255 1.67 15.76 -36.24
C GLN A 255 0.82 17.01 -35.93
N GLY A 256 1.50 18.15 -35.70
CA GLY A 256 0.89 19.48 -35.55
C GLY A 256 0.28 19.86 -34.19
N LYS A 257 -0.04 18.90 -33.29
CA LYS A 257 -0.71 19.19 -32.00
C LYS A 257 0.10 18.86 -30.74
N HIS A 258 1.27 18.26 -30.89
CA HIS A 258 2.00 17.68 -29.76
C HIS A 258 3.25 18.47 -29.43
N ARG A 259 3.53 18.59 -28.13
CA ARG A 259 4.63 19.38 -27.61
C ARG A 259 5.56 18.51 -26.77
N VAL A 260 6.85 18.70 -26.98
CA VAL A 260 7.91 18.10 -26.16
C VAL A 260 8.57 19.24 -25.39
N VAL A 261 8.42 19.24 -24.07
CA VAL A 261 8.89 20.31 -23.19
C VAL A 261 9.79 19.76 -22.09
N ALA A 262 11.05 20.16 -22.08
CA ALA A 262 12.04 19.81 -21.07
C ALA A 262 12.36 21.01 -20.17
N GLY A 263 12.35 20.82 -18.86
CA GLY A 263 12.84 21.79 -17.89
C GLY A 263 14.37 21.86 -17.81
N GLY A 264 15.07 20.87 -18.36
CA GLY A 264 16.52 20.81 -18.55
C GLY A 264 16.91 20.80 -20.03
N ASN A 265 17.79 19.87 -20.40
CA ASN A 265 18.28 19.70 -21.77
C ASN A 265 17.39 18.73 -22.56
N LEU A 266 17.44 18.83 -23.89
CA LEU A 266 16.78 17.87 -24.77
C LEU A 266 17.76 17.30 -25.79
N SER A 267 17.72 15.99 -26.00
CA SER A 267 18.44 15.35 -27.09
C SER A 267 17.53 14.44 -27.91
N ALA A 268 17.68 14.48 -29.23
CA ALA A 268 16.95 13.61 -30.15
C ALA A 268 17.80 13.26 -31.37
N ARG A 269 17.45 12.19 -32.10
CA ARG A 269 18.12 11.90 -33.38
C ARG A 269 17.73 12.91 -34.45
N PHE A 270 16.44 13.17 -34.60
CA PHE A 270 15.91 14.15 -35.54
C PHE A 270 14.58 14.69 -35.04
N ILE A 271 14.17 15.86 -35.55
CA ILE A 271 12.85 16.44 -35.30
C ILE A 271 12.19 16.72 -36.65
N GLU A 272 10.94 16.31 -36.80
CA GLU A 272 10.16 16.53 -38.01
C GLU A 272 8.76 17.01 -37.63
N ASN A 273 8.29 18.11 -38.23
CA ASN A 273 6.94 18.66 -38.07
C ASN A 273 6.50 18.86 -36.59
N GLY A 274 7.46 19.11 -35.69
CA GLY A 274 7.26 19.11 -34.23
C GLY A 274 7.50 20.45 -33.56
N MET A 275 6.91 20.61 -32.37
CA MET A 275 7.20 21.73 -31.47
C MET A 275 7.97 21.23 -30.25
N VAL A 276 9.21 21.67 -30.12
CA VAL A 276 10.16 21.23 -29.09
C VAL A 276 10.67 22.44 -28.32
N GLN A 277 10.63 22.35 -26.99
CA GLN A 277 11.10 23.42 -26.11
C GLN A 277 11.96 22.84 -24.99
N ALA A 278 13.11 23.44 -24.74
CA ALA A 278 13.98 23.12 -23.61
C ALA A 278 14.41 24.40 -22.91
N LYS A 279 14.47 24.39 -21.57
CA LYS A 279 15.07 25.52 -20.83
C LYS A 279 16.59 25.54 -20.96
N GLY A 280 17.22 24.39 -21.18
CA GLY A 280 18.65 24.25 -21.42
C GLY A 280 18.99 24.12 -22.91
N ASP A 281 19.97 23.26 -23.20
CA ASP A 281 20.48 23.02 -24.55
C ASP A 281 19.63 21.97 -25.30
N ILE A 282 19.58 22.09 -26.63
CA ILE A 282 18.98 21.11 -27.53
C ILE A 282 20.05 20.52 -28.46
N LEU A 283 20.27 19.21 -28.38
CA LEU A 283 21.23 18.46 -29.19
C LEU A 283 20.52 17.51 -30.15
N ILE A 284 20.71 17.70 -31.46
CA ILE A 284 20.09 16.89 -32.51
C ILE A 284 21.17 16.20 -33.34
N ASN A 285 21.05 14.89 -33.56
CA ASN A 285 22.11 14.10 -34.19
C ASN A 285 21.97 13.88 -35.71
N ASP A 286 20.99 14.50 -36.38
CA ASP A 286 20.82 14.35 -37.83
C ASP A 286 20.23 15.61 -38.48
N ALA A 287 18.95 15.90 -38.21
CA ALA A 287 18.26 17.03 -38.84
C ALA A 287 17.07 17.56 -38.02
N ILE A 288 16.79 18.85 -38.21
CA ILE A 288 15.56 19.54 -37.81
C ILE A 288 14.81 19.90 -39.10
N LEU A 289 13.59 19.40 -39.25
CA LEU A 289 12.77 19.53 -40.46
C LEU A 289 11.41 20.12 -40.11
N ASN A 290 11.04 21.25 -40.71
CA ASN A 290 9.70 21.86 -40.60
C ASN A 290 9.20 22.00 -39.16
N SER A 291 10.08 22.37 -38.24
CA SER A 291 9.81 22.28 -36.80
C SER A 291 10.00 23.63 -36.11
N ILE A 292 9.34 23.80 -34.96
CA ILE A 292 9.54 24.92 -34.06
C ILE A 292 10.40 24.41 -32.91
N VAL A 293 11.62 24.89 -32.80
CA VAL A 293 12.59 24.45 -31.79
C VAL A 293 13.07 25.66 -30.99
N ILE A 294 12.84 25.64 -29.68
CA ILE A 294 13.15 26.76 -28.79
C ILE A 294 14.04 26.26 -27.64
N ALA A 295 15.26 26.78 -27.54
CA ALA A 295 16.19 26.49 -26.47
C ALA A 295 16.50 27.74 -25.64
N GLY A 296 16.48 27.62 -24.32
CA GLY A 296 17.01 28.65 -23.42
C GLY A 296 18.54 28.69 -23.37
N GLY A 297 19.21 27.67 -23.92
CA GLY A 297 20.66 27.62 -24.12
C GLY A 297 21.05 27.66 -25.59
N ARG A 298 21.75 26.60 -26.04
CA ARG A 298 22.23 26.42 -27.41
C ARG A 298 21.39 25.39 -28.17
N ILE A 299 21.36 25.52 -29.49
CA ILE A 299 20.84 24.49 -30.39
C ILE A 299 21.99 23.97 -31.25
N GLN A 300 22.28 22.68 -31.16
CA GLN A 300 23.39 22.06 -31.88
C GLN A 300 22.87 20.89 -32.70
N VAL A 301 23.02 20.97 -34.02
CA VAL A 301 22.62 19.93 -34.97
C VAL A 301 23.85 19.28 -35.56
N GLU A 302 24.22 18.15 -34.97
CA GLU A 302 25.38 17.34 -35.33
C GLU A 302 24.97 16.15 -36.20
N GLY A 303 25.93 15.32 -36.55
CA GLY A 303 25.71 14.14 -37.38
C GLY A 303 26.05 14.33 -38.86
N ARG A 304 25.72 13.33 -39.68
CA ARG A 304 26.19 13.27 -41.08
C ARG A 304 25.59 14.40 -41.92
N ARG A 305 24.29 14.67 -41.76
CA ARG A 305 23.59 15.76 -42.45
C ARG A 305 23.78 17.08 -41.73
N GLY A 306 23.51 17.10 -40.41
CA GLY A 306 23.65 18.30 -39.58
C GLY A 306 22.81 19.45 -40.12
N THR A 307 21.54 19.18 -40.45
CA THR A 307 20.74 20.05 -41.32
C THR A 307 19.56 20.67 -40.59
N ILE A 308 19.33 21.97 -40.81
CA ILE A 308 18.11 22.68 -40.39
C ILE A 308 17.37 23.16 -41.64
N VAL A 309 16.18 22.62 -41.91
CA VAL A 309 15.37 22.98 -43.08
C VAL A 309 13.92 23.16 -42.65
N GLY A 310 13.39 24.37 -42.83
CA GLY A 310 12.00 24.69 -42.58
C GLY A 310 11.66 24.90 -41.11
N GLY A 311 10.77 25.86 -40.88
CA GLY A 311 10.27 26.20 -39.55
C GLY A 311 11.13 27.24 -38.85
N GLU A 312 11.11 27.21 -37.53
CA GLU A 312 11.66 28.24 -36.68
C GLU A 312 12.55 27.63 -35.60
N THR A 313 13.79 28.11 -35.52
CA THR A 313 14.77 27.64 -34.56
C THR A 313 15.29 28.84 -33.77
N ARG A 314 14.99 28.90 -32.48
CA ARG A 314 15.37 30.00 -31.59
C ARG A 314 16.24 29.51 -30.45
N ALA A 315 17.38 30.16 -30.22
CA ALA A 315 18.27 29.87 -29.10
C ALA A 315 18.70 31.17 -28.42
N THR A 316 18.86 31.16 -27.10
CA THR A 316 19.39 32.36 -26.41
C THR A 316 20.88 32.57 -26.67
N LEU A 317 21.66 31.50 -26.83
CA LEU A 317 23.12 31.60 -26.90
C LEU A 317 23.68 31.40 -28.31
N GLU A 318 23.38 30.27 -28.95
CA GLU A 318 24.02 29.88 -30.21
C GLU A 318 23.19 28.85 -30.97
N ILE A 319 23.24 28.89 -32.31
CA ILE A 319 22.71 27.84 -33.18
C ILE A 319 23.82 27.33 -34.10
N ILE A 320 24.13 26.03 -34.01
CA ILE A 320 25.20 25.36 -34.78
C ILE A 320 24.57 24.29 -35.69
N ALA A 321 24.82 24.37 -36.99
CA ALA A 321 24.45 23.35 -37.97
C ALA A 321 25.42 23.34 -39.15
N LYS A 322 25.54 22.21 -39.84
CA LYS A 322 26.38 22.07 -41.06
C LYS A 322 25.71 22.68 -42.29
N ASN A 323 24.41 22.49 -42.40
CA ASN A 323 23.62 22.92 -43.55
C ASN A 323 22.35 23.61 -43.05
N ILE A 324 22.07 24.80 -43.54
CA ILE A 324 20.91 25.60 -43.14
C ILE A 324 20.14 26.01 -44.40
N GLY A 325 18.84 25.70 -44.41
CA GLY A 325 17.95 26.08 -45.50
C GLY A 325 17.93 25.11 -46.69
N SER A 326 16.97 25.34 -47.58
CA SER A 326 16.78 24.64 -48.85
C SER A 326 16.56 25.69 -49.95
N PRO A 327 17.11 25.50 -51.17
CA PRO A 327 16.93 26.45 -52.27
C PRO A 327 15.48 26.66 -52.72
N LEU A 328 14.58 25.70 -52.45
CA LEU A 328 13.28 25.59 -53.10
C LEU A 328 12.08 25.71 -52.16
N THR A 329 12.25 26.24 -50.93
CA THR A 329 11.35 26.10 -49.75
C THR A 329 11.63 24.83 -48.96
N PRO A 330 11.18 24.71 -47.69
CA PRO A 330 10.49 25.69 -46.82
C PRO A 330 11.38 26.81 -46.27
N LEU A 331 10.75 27.93 -45.84
CA LEU A 331 11.45 29.03 -45.16
C LEU A 331 12.06 28.53 -43.85
N THR A 332 13.36 28.77 -43.67
CA THR A 332 14.08 28.48 -42.41
C THR A 332 14.33 29.79 -41.70
N GLN A 333 13.74 29.97 -40.52
CA GLN A 333 13.97 31.12 -39.65
C GLN A 333 14.84 30.71 -38.47
N LEU A 334 15.87 31.51 -38.21
CA LEU A 334 16.82 31.34 -37.12
C LEU A 334 16.86 32.62 -36.31
N GLU A 335 16.76 32.51 -35.00
CA GLU A 335 16.83 33.65 -34.07
C GLU A 335 17.80 33.32 -32.94
N VAL A 336 18.74 34.23 -32.71
CA VAL A 336 19.68 34.16 -31.58
C VAL A 336 19.64 35.49 -30.84
N GLY A 337 19.36 35.47 -29.54
CA GLY A 337 19.24 36.66 -28.70
C GLY A 337 18.31 36.50 -27.52
#